data_AF-A0A158F9F0-F1
#
_entry.id   AF-A0A158F9F0-F1
#
_cell.length_a   1.000
_cell.length_b   1.000
_cell.length_c   1.000
_cell.angle_alpha   90.00
_cell.angle_beta   90.00
_cell.angle_gamma   90.00
#
_symmetry.space_group_name_H-M   'P 1'
#
loop_
_entity.id
_entity.type
_entity.pdbx_description
1 polymer ?
#
loop_
_entity_poly.entity_id
_entity_poly.type
_entity_poly.pdbx_seq_one_letter_code
_entity_poly.pdbx_strand_id
1 'polypeptide(L)'
;MPFAAWSPFSEVANTEWFSLQKGAARNQLSQPGCALKPHDLTDDIHDFADTAALIKQLDLVISVDTSVAHLAGALGKPVWVFLPASYDWRWMLDRDDSPWYSGMRLFKQTTLGDWAEPVARAKAALMGNEP
;
A
#
# COMPACT_ATOMS: atom_id res chain seq x y z
N MET A 1 -5.65 3.87 -7.92
CA MET A 1 -4.65 4.95 -7.69
C MET A 1 -3.59 4.86 -8.78
N PRO A 2 -3.21 5.97 -9.45
CA PRO A 2 -2.12 5.99 -10.42
C PRO A 2 -0.76 5.72 -9.74
N PHE A 3 0.18 5.06 -10.44
CA PHE A 3 1.49 4.74 -9.86
C PHE A 3 2.29 5.99 -9.46
N ALA A 4 2.17 7.09 -10.21
CA ALA A 4 2.81 8.36 -9.90
C ALA A 4 2.45 8.94 -8.51
N ALA A 5 1.26 8.61 -7.98
CA ALA A 5 0.79 9.11 -6.69
C ALA A 5 1.59 8.53 -5.50
N TRP A 6 2.42 7.51 -5.71
CA TRP A 6 3.35 6.99 -4.71
C TRP A 6 4.64 7.82 -4.58
N SER A 7 4.90 8.76 -5.49
CA SER A 7 6.13 9.56 -5.48
C SER A 7 6.45 10.21 -4.13
N PRO A 8 5.50 10.80 -3.38
CA PRO A 8 5.83 11.48 -2.12
C PRO A 8 6.47 10.59 -1.06
N PHE A 9 6.31 9.27 -1.15
CA PHE A 9 6.91 8.31 -0.24
C PHE A 9 8.44 8.15 -0.43
N SER A 10 8.99 8.56 -1.58
CA SER A 10 10.44 8.52 -1.81
C SER A 10 11.23 9.47 -0.89
N GLU A 11 10.54 10.43 -0.28
CA GLU A 11 11.13 11.43 0.63
C GLU A 11 11.17 10.95 2.09
N VAL A 12 10.58 9.79 2.40
CA VAL A 12 10.59 9.26 3.76
C VAL A 12 11.96 8.62 4.02
N ALA A 13 12.73 9.25 4.91
CA ALA A 13 14.06 8.78 5.27
C ALA A 13 14.02 7.44 6.03
N ASN A 14 15.16 6.75 6.07
CA ASN A 14 15.34 5.48 6.79
C ASN A 14 14.30 4.40 6.42
N THR A 15 13.85 4.39 5.16
CA THR A 15 12.85 3.44 4.66
C THR A 15 13.35 2.79 3.38
N GLU A 16 13.28 1.48 3.31
CA GLU A 16 13.52 0.69 2.10
C GLU A 16 12.19 0.22 1.53
N TRP A 17 12.02 0.33 0.22
CA TRP A 17 10.77 0.01 -0.45
C TRP A 17 10.93 -1.27 -1.26
N PHE A 18 9.97 -2.19 -1.15
CA PHE A 18 9.96 -3.45 -1.90
C PHE A 18 8.65 -3.56 -2.69
N SER A 19 8.74 -3.94 -3.96
CA SER A 19 7.57 -4.13 -4.81
C SER A 19 6.94 -5.50 -4.55
N LEU A 20 5.62 -5.51 -4.34
CA LEU A 20 4.79 -6.71 -4.35
C LEU A 20 3.93 -6.80 -5.63
N GLN A 21 4.19 -5.94 -6.61
CA GLN A 21 3.39 -5.81 -7.82
C GLN A 21 3.85 -6.78 -8.91
N LYS A 22 2.97 -7.71 -9.30
CA LYS A 22 3.24 -8.71 -10.34
C LYS A 22 2.50 -8.45 -11.65
N GLY A 23 2.88 -9.22 -12.68
CA GLY A 23 2.23 -9.22 -13.98
C GLY A 23 2.48 -7.95 -14.78
N ALA A 24 1.55 -7.59 -15.68
CA ALA A 24 1.72 -6.44 -16.57
C ALA A 24 1.89 -5.11 -15.80
N ALA A 25 1.33 -5.00 -14.59
CA ALA A 25 1.49 -3.82 -13.74
C ALA A 25 2.94 -3.61 -13.32
N ARG A 26 3.75 -4.68 -13.17
CA ARG A 26 5.20 -4.59 -12.84
C ARG A 26 5.95 -3.63 -13.77
N ASN A 27 5.53 -3.51 -15.03
CA ASN A 27 6.14 -2.59 -16.00
C ASN A 27 6.08 -1.11 -15.58
N GLN A 28 5.17 -0.74 -14.68
CA GLN A 28 5.07 0.62 -14.13
C GLN A 28 6.29 1.01 -13.29
N LEU A 29 7.03 0.04 -12.72
CA LEU A 29 8.25 0.29 -11.95
C LEU A 29 9.34 0.97 -12.78
N SER A 30 9.36 0.71 -14.09
CA SER A 30 10.33 1.28 -15.03
C SER A 30 9.83 2.55 -15.71
N GLN A 31 8.58 2.98 -15.47
CA GLN A 31 8.00 4.14 -16.15
C GLN A 31 8.48 5.46 -15.51
N PRO A 32 8.88 6.45 -16.32
CA PRO A 32 9.18 7.78 -15.81
C PRO A 32 7.87 8.45 -15.34
N GLY A 33 7.72 8.64 -14.04
CA GLY A 33 6.50 9.22 -13.46
C GLY A 33 6.31 8.96 -11.98
N CYS A 34 7.04 8.00 -11.41
CA CYS A 34 7.11 7.79 -9.97
C CYS A 34 8.54 8.01 -9.46
N ALA A 35 8.69 8.84 -8.43
CA ALA A 35 9.99 9.04 -7.77
C ALA A 35 10.37 7.84 -6.88
N LEU A 36 9.38 7.05 -6.45
CA LEU A 36 9.59 5.85 -5.65
C LEU A 36 10.22 4.74 -6.50
N LYS A 37 11.38 4.25 -6.08
CA LYS A 37 12.12 3.18 -6.75
C LYS A 37 12.27 1.98 -5.81
N PRO A 38 11.24 1.15 -5.66
CA PRO A 38 11.31 -0.02 -4.80
C PRO A 38 12.25 -1.08 -5.39
N HIS A 39 12.89 -1.86 -4.52
CA HIS A 39 13.54 -3.11 -4.89
C HIS A 39 12.50 -4.06 -5.48
N ASP A 40 12.82 -4.65 -6.62
CA ASP A 40 11.96 -5.57 -7.32
C ASP A 40 12.51 -7.00 -7.22
N LEU A 41 11.91 -7.78 -6.31
CA LEU A 41 12.22 -9.20 -6.11
C LEU A 41 11.12 -10.09 -6.70
N THR A 42 10.26 -9.55 -7.56
CA THR A 42 9.05 -10.25 -8.01
C THR A 42 9.32 -11.38 -9.01
N ASP A 43 10.54 -11.47 -9.53
CA ASP A 43 11.03 -12.62 -10.30
C ASP A 43 11.13 -13.90 -9.45
N ASP A 44 11.40 -13.77 -8.14
CA ASP A 44 11.51 -14.90 -7.22
C ASP A 44 10.16 -15.32 -6.61
N ILE A 45 9.09 -14.59 -6.91
CA ILE A 45 7.74 -14.91 -6.44
C ILE A 45 7.08 -15.80 -7.50
N HIS A 46 6.75 -17.04 -7.19
CA HIS A 46 6.09 -17.96 -8.14
C HIS A 46 4.62 -18.16 -7.79
N ASP A 47 4.29 -18.12 -6.50
CA ASP A 47 2.93 -18.30 -6.00
C ASP A 47 2.60 -17.37 -4.81
N PHE A 48 1.46 -17.62 -4.17
CA PHE A 48 1.03 -16.86 -2.99
C PHE A 48 1.84 -17.20 -1.73
N ALA A 49 2.44 -18.38 -1.65
CA ALA A 49 3.31 -18.73 -0.52
C ALA A 49 4.61 -17.90 -0.57
N ASP A 50 5.19 -17.70 -1.76
CA ASP A 50 6.34 -16.81 -1.94
C ASP A 50 5.98 -15.35 -1.63
N THR A 51 4.80 -14.91 -2.07
CA THR A 51 4.28 -13.56 -1.73
C THR A 51 4.15 -13.39 -0.22
N ALA A 52 3.61 -14.41 0.47
CA ALA A 52 3.49 -14.41 1.93
C ALA A 52 4.86 -14.42 2.63
N ALA A 53 5.83 -15.16 2.08
CA ALA A 53 7.18 -15.23 2.61
C ALA A 53 7.87 -13.86 2.55
N LEU A 54 7.75 -13.14 1.43
CA LEU A 54 8.26 -11.78 1.30
C LEU A 54 7.54 -10.81 2.26
N ILE A 55 6.19 -10.83 2.29
CA ILE A 55 5.40 -10.00 3.21
C ILE A 55 5.82 -10.19 4.67
N LYS A 56 6.15 -11.42 5.10
CA LYS A 56 6.59 -11.68 6.48
C LYS A 56 7.87 -10.93 6.86
N GLN A 57 8.74 -10.60 5.90
CA GLN A 57 9.98 -9.85 6.14
C GLN A 57 9.78 -8.33 6.19
N LEU A 58 8.60 -7.82 5.79
CA LEU A 58 8.33 -6.37 5.74
C LEU A 58 7.77 -5.86 7.07
N ASP A 59 8.12 -4.65 7.49
CA ASP A 59 7.55 -4.03 8.69
C ASP A 59 6.10 -3.57 8.48
N LEU A 60 5.80 -3.12 7.26
CA LEU A 60 4.51 -2.58 6.85
C LEU A 60 4.26 -2.91 5.37
N VAL A 61 3.02 -3.28 5.04
CA VAL A 61 2.57 -3.39 3.65
C VAL A 61 1.67 -2.20 3.31
N ILE A 62 2.01 -1.45 2.26
CA ILE A 62 1.17 -0.36 1.74
C ILE A 62 0.61 -0.79 0.37
N SER A 63 -0.71 -0.76 0.21
CA SER A 63 -1.36 -1.24 -1.00
C SER A 63 -2.68 -0.53 -1.29
N VAL A 64 -3.27 -0.81 -2.45
CA VAL A 64 -4.70 -0.58 -2.71
C VAL A 64 -5.49 -1.86 -2.38
N ASP A 65 -6.81 -1.82 -2.51
CA ASP A 65 -7.65 -3.02 -2.34
C ASP A 65 -7.28 -4.11 -3.37
N THR A 66 -6.47 -5.07 -2.94
CA THR A 66 -5.93 -6.18 -3.74
C THR A 66 -5.77 -7.44 -2.88
N SER A 67 -5.54 -8.58 -3.52
CA SER A 67 -5.19 -9.83 -2.82
C SER A 67 -3.99 -9.69 -1.88
N VAL A 68 -3.01 -8.83 -2.20
CA VAL A 68 -1.83 -8.57 -1.34
C VAL A 68 -2.23 -7.91 -0.02
N ALA A 69 -3.16 -6.95 -0.04
CA ALA A 69 -3.66 -6.30 1.18
C ALA A 69 -4.34 -7.30 2.12
N HIS A 70 -5.17 -8.17 1.55
CA HIS A 70 -5.86 -9.22 2.30
C HIS A 70 -4.91 -10.29 2.84
N LEU A 71 -3.92 -10.71 2.04
CA LEU A 71 -2.90 -11.66 2.47
C LEU A 71 -2.07 -11.09 3.64
N ALA A 72 -1.63 -9.83 3.54
CA ALA A 72 -0.91 -9.17 4.63
C ALA A 72 -1.74 -9.08 5.92
N GLY A 73 -3.02 -8.70 5.80
CA GLY A 73 -3.96 -8.68 6.91
C GLY A 73 -4.16 -10.06 7.56
N ALA A 74 -4.31 -11.12 6.75
CA ALA A 74 -4.47 -12.49 7.23
C ALA A 74 -3.19 -13.03 7.92
N LEU A 75 -2.02 -12.52 7.53
CA LEU A 75 -0.73 -12.83 8.17
C LEU A 75 -0.49 -12.04 9.47
N GLY A 76 -1.43 -11.16 9.87
CA GLY A 76 -1.30 -10.33 11.07
C GLY A 76 -0.25 -9.22 10.94
N LYS A 77 0.18 -8.88 9.71
CA LYS A 77 1.15 -7.80 9.48
C LYS A 77 0.44 -6.44 9.51
N PRO A 78 1.13 -5.37 9.94
CA PRO A 78 0.67 -4.01 9.69
C PRO A 78 0.43 -3.79 8.20
N VAL A 79 -0.74 -3.27 7.84
CA VAL A 79 -1.12 -3.05 6.44
C VAL A 79 -1.93 -1.77 6.27
N TRP A 80 -1.54 -0.93 5.31
CA TRP A 80 -2.26 0.29 4.98
C TRP A 80 -2.90 0.15 3.61
N VAL A 81 -4.21 0.44 3.52
CA VAL A 81 -5.00 0.25 2.31
C VAL A 81 -5.57 1.57 1.84
N PHE A 82 -5.24 1.93 0.59
CA PHE A 82 -5.77 3.10 -0.10
C PHE A 82 -7.05 2.75 -0.85
N LEU A 83 -8.15 3.43 -0.50
CA LEU A 83 -9.48 3.15 -1.01
C LEU A 83 -10.02 4.31 -1.86
N PRO A 84 -10.55 4.07 -3.07
CA PRO A 84 -11.17 5.11 -3.88
C PRO A 84 -12.47 5.59 -3.22
N ALA A 85 -12.96 6.79 -3.55
CA ALA A 85 -14.17 7.34 -2.92
C ALA A 85 -15.41 6.43 -3.04
N SER A 86 -15.45 5.55 -4.06
CA SER A 86 -16.47 4.53 -4.27
C SER A 86 -16.04 3.15 -3.75
N TYR A 87 -15.64 3.05 -2.47
CA TYR A 87 -15.28 1.77 -1.85
C TYR A 87 -16.51 0.97 -1.41
N ASP A 88 -16.38 -0.36 -1.33
CA ASP A 88 -17.49 -1.23 -0.94
C ASP A 88 -17.73 -1.27 0.58
N TRP A 89 -18.90 -1.82 0.96
CA TRP A 89 -19.42 -1.82 2.32
C TRP A 89 -18.47 -2.48 3.36
N ARG A 90 -17.59 -3.39 2.94
CA ARG A 90 -16.69 -4.12 3.86
C ARG A 90 -15.67 -3.21 4.51
N TRP A 91 -15.41 -2.06 3.89
CA TRP A 91 -14.45 -1.05 4.34
C TRP A 91 -15.03 -0.02 5.30
N MET A 92 -16.33 -0.12 5.61
CA MET A 92 -17.05 0.69 6.61
C MET A 92 -17.05 2.20 6.28
N LEU A 93 -18.01 2.97 6.76
CA LEU A 93 -18.05 4.42 6.45
C LEU A 93 -17.21 5.22 7.44
N ASP A 94 -17.57 5.17 8.72
CA ASP A 94 -17.07 6.11 9.74
C ASP A 94 -15.92 5.56 10.58
N ARG A 95 -14.93 4.94 9.94
CA ARG A 95 -13.73 4.41 10.60
C ARG A 95 -12.55 4.22 9.66
N ASP A 96 -11.34 4.36 10.20
CA ASP A 96 -10.08 4.24 9.46
C ASP A 96 -9.34 2.93 9.76
N ASP A 97 -9.97 1.97 10.42
CA ASP A 97 -9.46 0.62 10.70
C ASP A 97 -10.38 -0.46 10.09
N SER A 98 -9.90 -1.70 10.05
CA SER A 98 -10.66 -2.84 9.52
C SER A 98 -11.13 -3.77 10.64
N PRO A 99 -12.43 -4.12 10.73
CA PRO A 99 -12.90 -5.14 11.64
C PRO A 99 -12.42 -6.55 11.27
N TRP A 100 -11.93 -6.73 10.04
CA TRP A 100 -11.47 -8.02 9.51
C TRP A 100 -10.01 -8.29 9.84
N TYR A 101 -9.18 -7.23 9.95
CA TYR A 101 -7.74 -7.34 10.14
C TYR A 101 -7.26 -6.29 11.14
N SER A 102 -6.84 -6.73 12.33
CA SER A 102 -6.48 -5.86 13.45
C SER A 102 -5.28 -4.94 13.20
N GLY A 103 -4.39 -5.29 12.27
CA GLY A 103 -3.24 -4.47 11.87
C GLY A 103 -3.51 -3.54 10.68
N MET A 104 -4.75 -3.47 10.21
CA MET A 104 -5.09 -2.74 8.98
C MET A 104 -5.58 -1.32 9.25
N ARG A 105 -5.02 -0.38 8.51
CA ARG A 105 -5.42 1.03 8.48
C ARG A 105 -5.88 1.42 7.08
N LEU A 106 -6.92 2.25 7.00
CA LEU A 106 -7.57 2.67 5.77
C LEU A 106 -7.27 4.15 5.49
N PHE A 107 -6.89 4.45 4.25
CA PHE A 107 -6.71 5.80 3.73
C PHE A 107 -7.68 6.01 2.59
N LYS A 108 -8.81 6.65 2.90
CA LYS A 108 -9.96 6.78 2.00
C LYS A 108 -9.89 8.09 1.24
N GLN A 109 -10.02 8.00 -0.07
CA GLN A 109 -10.15 9.15 -0.94
C GLN A 109 -11.44 9.92 -0.65
N THR A 110 -11.30 11.23 -0.43
CA THR A 110 -12.42 12.16 -0.22
C THR A 110 -13.04 12.65 -1.52
N THR A 111 -12.20 12.90 -2.54
CA THR A 111 -12.62 13.37 -3.87
C THR A 111 -12.19 12.38 -4.94
N LEU A 112 -13.14 11.87 -5.74
CA LEU A 112 -12.85 10.85 -6.76
C LEU A 112 -11.71 11.29 -7.69
N GLY A 113 -10.68 10.45 -7.79
CA GLY A 113 -9.50 10.69 -8.62
C GLY A 113 -8.38 11.50 -7.95
N ASP A 114 -8.67 12.25 -6.88
CA ASP A 114 -7.65 12.98 -6.12
C ASP A 114 -7.07 12.12 -4.99
N TRP A 115 -5.78 11.81 -5.08
CA TRP A 115 -5.06 11.00 -4.10
C TRP A 115 -4.12 11.83 -3.22
N ALA A 116 -4.08 13.15 -3.38
CA ALA A 116 -3.14 14.01 -2.64
C ALA A 116 -3.35 13.94 -1.13
N GLU A 117 -4.61 14.03 -0.67
CA GLU A 117 -4.94 14.02 0.77
C GLU A 117 -4.67 12.64 1.43
N PRO A 118 -5.12 11.50 0.88
CA PRO A 118 -4.82 10.19 1.47
C PRO A 118 -3.32 9.90 1.53
N VAL A 119 -2.59 10.29 0.47
CA VAL A 119 -1.13 10.10 0.39
C VAL A 119 -0.41 10.98 1.41
N ALA A 120 -0.82 12.24 1.56
CA ALA A 120 -0.25 13.15 2.55
C ALA A 120 -0.45 12.64 3.98
N ARG A 121 -1.67 12.15 4.31
CA ARG A 121 -1.95 11.55 5.62
C ARG A 121 -1.10 10.31 5.90
N ALA A 122 -1.04 9.39 4.95
CA ALA A 122 -0.22 8.19 5.10
C ALA A 122 1.27 8.51 5.24
N LYS A 123 1.79 9.47 4.46
CA LYS A 123 3.17 9.92 4.59
C LYS A 123 3.42 10.53 5.97
N ALA A 124 2.54 11.39 6.47
CA ALA A 124 2.65 11.98 7.81
C ALA A 124 2.66 10.89 8.91
N ALA A 125 1.76 9.91 8.80
CA ALA A 125 1.74 8.75 9.67
C ALA A 125 3.06 7.97 9.67
N LEU A 126 3.65 7.75 8.48
CA LEU A 126 4.89 7.00 8.34
C LEU A 126 6.09 7.73 8.94
N MET A 127 6.09 9.05 8.88
CA MET A 127 7.11 9.90 9.50
C MET A 127 6.93 10.07 11.02
N GLY A 128 5.88 9.47 11.62
CA GLY A 128 5.55 9.67 13.03
C GLY A 128 5.05 11.08 13.36
N ASN A 129 4.62 11.83 12.34
CA ASN A 129 4.19 13.24 12.44
C ASN A 129 2.65 13.36 12.38
N GLU A 130 1.94 12.34 12.84
CA GLU A 130 0.49 12.39 12.89
C GLU A 130 0.03 13.14 14.15
N PRO A 131 -0.96 14.06 14.06
CA PRO A 131 -1.48 14.77 15.22
C PRO A 131 -2.15 13.83 16.24
#